data_AF-A0A8J2L536-F1
#
_entry.id   AF-A0A8J2L536-F1
#
_cell.length_a   1.000
_cell.length_b   1.000
_cell.length_c   1.000
_cell.angle_alpha   90.00
_cell.angle_beta   90.00
_cell.angle_gamma   90.00
#
_symmetry.space_group_name_H-M   'P 1'
#
loop_
_entity.id
_entity.type
_entity.pdbx_description
1 polymer ?
#
loop_
_entity_poly.entity_id
_entity_poly.type
_entity_poly.pdbx_seq_one_letter_code
_entity_poly.pdbx_strand_id
1 'polypeptide(L)'
;MDYADDKYTKREIEDIKIVLRVLFLFIPVPLYWSLYDQQGSRWTFQASRMDGDLGGFVLKPDQLQVINPILVMILIPVFDRVIYPFLAKCNIMKKPLQRMVVGGTFVAIAFIVSGIVELQLEKTYPPKL
;
A
#
# COMPACT_ATOMS: atom_id res chain seq x y z
N MET A 1 -10.80 -23.78 -22.91
CA MET A 1 -10.19 -24.82 -22.06
C MET A 1 -10.95 -26.14 -22.06
N ASP A 2 -12.19 -26.18 -22.55
CA ASP A 2 -12.95 -27.43 -22.71
C ASP A 2 -12.55 -28.29 -23.92
N TYR A 3 -11.56 -27.85 -24.71
CA TYR A 3 -11.02 -28.58 -25.86
C TYR A 3 -9.89 -29.56 -25.48
N ALA A 4 -9.56 -29.67 -24.19
CA ALA A 4 -8.46 -30.49 -23.68
C ALA A 4 -8.93 -31.75 -22.94
N ASP A 5 -10.23 -32.07 -23.01
CA ASP A 5 -10.89 -33.20 -22.31
C ASP A 5 -10.36 -34.56 -22.82
N ASP A 6 -9.66 -34.58 -23.96
CA ASP A 6 -9.10 -35.79 -24.58
C ASP A 6 -7.81 -36.27 -23.92
N LYS A 7 -7.12 -35.40 -23.16
CA LYS A 7 -5.77 -35.66 -22.61
C LYS A 7 -5.66 -35.47 -21.10
N TYR A 8 -6.56 -34.73 -20.48
CA TYR A 8 -6.52 -34.39 -19.06
C TYR A 8 -7.83 -34.76 -18.36
N THR A 9 -7.73 -35.12 -17.08
CA THR A 9 -8.87 -35.47 -16.23
C THR A 9 -9.72 -34.22 -15.98
N LYS A 10 -11.05 -34.35 -15.95
CA LYS A 10 -11.98 -33.24 -15.69
C LYS A 10 -11.64 -32.42 -14.43
N ARG A 11 -11.10 -33.07 -13.39
CA ARG A 11 -10.59 -32.40 -12.18
C ARG A 11 -9.40 -31.48 -12.46
N GLU A 12 -8.45 -31.90 -13.28
CA GLU A 12 -7.29 -31.08 -13.64
C GLU A 12 -7.70 -29.84 -14.44
N ILE A 13 -8.69 -29.99 -15.33
CA ILE A 13 -9.26 -28.87 -16.09
C ILE A 13 -9.98 -27.89 -15.17
N GLU A 14 -10.70 -28.39 -14.15
CA GLU A 14 -11.39 -27.57 -13.16
C GLU A 14 -10.41 -26.84 -12.24
N ASP A 15 -9.35 -27.51 -11.80
CA ASP A 15 -8.28 -26.92 -10.98
C ASP A 15 -7.55 -25.80 -11.74
N ILE A 16 -7.23 -26.00 -13.02
CA ILE A 16 -6.63 -24.95 -13.86
C ILE A 16 -7.58 -23.75 -14.00
N LYS A 17 -8.88 -23.97 -14.16
CA LYS A 17 -9.87 -22.88 -14.20
C LYS A 17 -9.93 -22.10 -12.88
N ILE A 18 -9.77 -22.77 -11.75
CA ILE A 18 -9.69 -22.11 -10.43
C ILE A 18 -8.40 -21.31 -10.32
N VAL A 19 -7.25 -21.89 -10.65
CA VAL A 19 -5.95 -21.21 -10.61
C VAL A 19 -5.95 -19.96 -11.50
N LEU A 20 -6.54 -20.01 -12.70
CA LEU A 20 -6.66 -18.84 -13.57
C LEU A 20 -7.52 -17.73 -12.97
N ARG A 21 -8.63 -18.07 -12.29
CA ARG A 21 -9.45 -17.09 -11.58
C ARG A 21 -8.70 -16.47 -10.41
N VAL A 22 -7.93 -17.28 -9.67
CA VAL A 22 -7.07 -16.79 -8.60
C VAL A 22 -5.99 -15.86 -9.17
N LEU A 23 -5.30 -16.25 -10.24
CA LEU A 23 -4.28 -15.42 -10.88
C LEU A 23 -4.82 -14.05 -11.30
N PHE A 24 -6.06 -14.00 -11.81
CA PHE A 24 -6.72 -12.74 -12.14
C PHE A 24 -7.00 -11.88 -10.89
N LEU A 25 -7.41 -12.50 -9.78
CA LEU A 25 -7.61 -11.81 -8.49
C LEU A 25 -6.30 -11.22 -7.94
N PHE A 26 -5.15 -11.81 -8.26
CA PHE A 26 -3.83 -11.34 -7.82
C PHE A 26 -3.23 -10.21 -8.66
N ILE A 27 -3.83 -9.80 -9.78
CA ILE A 27 -3.35 -8.68 -10.62
C ILE A 27 -3.10 -7.37 -9.84
N PRO A 28 -3.91 -6.97 -8.85
CA PRO A 28 -3.66 -5.76 -8.07
C PRO A 28 -2.45 -5.86 -7.13
N VAL A 29 -1.99 -7.08 -6.82
CA VAL A 29 -0.93 -7.31 -5.82
C VAL A 29 0.42 -6.76 -6.28
N PRO A 30 0.93 -7.04 -7.50
CA PRO A 30 2.15 -6.40 -8.00
C PRO A 30 2.06 -4.87 -8.06
N LEU A 31 0.90 -4.30 -8.38
CA LEU A 31 0.70 -2.85 -8.39
C LEU A 31 0.80 -2.25 -6.99
N TYR A 32 0.25 -2.93 -5.99
CA TYR A 32 0.41 -2.51 -4.59
C TYR A 32 1.89 -2.52 -4.17
N TRP A 33 2.61 -3.60 -4.46
CA TRP A 33 4.03 -3.70 -4.12
C TRP A 33 4.89 -2.65 -4.84
N SER A 34 4.62 -2.37 -6.11
CA SER A 34 5.38 -1.35 -6.85
C SER A 34 5.14 0.08 -6.31
N LEU A 35 3.95 0.37 -5.79
CA LEU A 35 3.67 1.62 -5.09
C LEU A 35 4.32 1.66 -3.70
N TYR A 36 4.28 0.55 -2.97
CA TYR A 36 4.89 0.45 -1.65
C TYR A 36 6.42 0.66 -1.71
N ASP A 37 7.09 0.04 -2.69
CA ASP A 37 8.54 0.17 -2.86
C ASP A 37 8.98 1.60 -3.20
N GLN A 38 8.09 2.45 -3.74
CA GLN A 38 8.41 3.87 -4.00
C GLN A 38 8.62 4.67 -2.71
N GLN A 39 8.07 4.23 -1.57
CA GLN A 39 8.30 4.86 -0.27
C GLN A 39 9.79 4.85 0.11
N GLY A 40 10.52 3.77 -0.19
CA GLY A 40 11.94 3.67 0.14
C GLY A 40 12.86 4.54 -0.73
N SER A 41 12.40 4.94 -1.92
CA SER A 41 13.21 5.70 -2.87
C SER A 41 12.71 7.13 -3.07
N ARG A 42 11.50 7.30 -3.61
CA ARG A 42 10.96 8.62 -3.98
C ARG A 42 10.68 9.49 -2.77
N TRP A 43 10.14 8.92 -1.70
CA TRP A 43 9.84 9.70 -0.50
C TRP A 43 11.10 10.03 0.29
N THR A 44 12.10 9.15 0.30
CA THR A 44 13.44 9.45 0.83
C THR A 44 14.09 10.62 0.06
N PHE A 45 13.95 10.65 -1.27
CA PHE A 45 14.46 11.74 -2.09
C PHE A 45 13.67 13.05 -1.92
N GLN A 46 12.36 12.97 -1.74
CA GLN A 46 11.53 14.13 -1.36
C GLN A 46 11.98 14.67 0.01
N ALA A 47 12.19 13.79 0.99
CA ALA A 47 12.62 14.17 2.33
C ALA A 47 14.04 14.75 2.38
N SER A 48 14.95 14.36 1.47
CA SER A 48 16.29 14.97 1.39
C SER A 48 16.28 16.42 0.91
N ARG A 49 15.15 16.86 0.36
CA ARG A 49 14.90 18.24 -0.09
C ARG A 49 14.03 19.02 0.89
N MET A 50 13.60 18.40 1.98
CA MET A 50 12.86 19.02 3.07
C MET A 50 13.81 19.40 4.21
N ASP A 51 13.41 20.37 5.02
CA ASP A 51 14.13 20.66 6.25
C ASP A 51 13.88 19.54 7.27
N GLY A 52 14.96 18.87 7.67
CA GLY A 52 14.96 17.79 8.65
C GLY A 52 15.29 18.25 10.07
N ASP A 53 15.48 19.56 10.30
CA ASP A 53 15.77 20.09 11.62
C ASP A 53 14.51 20.11 12.50
N LEU A 54 14.50 19.25 13.51
CA LEU A 54 13.44 19.17 14.51
C LEU A 54 13.75 20.01 15.76
N GLY A 55 14.59 21.05 15.63
CA GLY A 55 14.92 22.00 16.71
C GLY A 55 15.87 21.42 17.77
N GLY A 56 16.69 20.43 17.40
CA GLY A 56 17.62 19.75 18.32
C GLY A 56 18.18 18.42 17.80
N PHE A 57 17.57 17.85 16.75
CA PHE A 57 18.05 16.66 16.05
C PHE A 57 17.77 16.82 14.55
N VAL A 58 18.79 16.62 13.72
CA VAL A 58 18.64 16.62 12.27
C VAL A 58 18.26 15.20 11.84
N LEU A 59 16.99 15.02 11.47
CA LEU A 59 16.50 13.75 10.96
C LEU A 59 17.06 13.53 9.56
N LYS A 60 17.83 12.46 9.38
CA LYS A 60 18.32 12.09 8.05
C LYS A 60 17.19 11.48 7.22
N PRO A 61 17.13 11.75 5.90
CA PRO A 61 16.08 11.22 5.04
C PRO A 61 15.92 9.69 5.11
N ASP A 62 17.02 8.95 5.21
CA ASP A 62 16.99 7.48 5.31
C ASP A 62 16.33 6.98 6.61
N GLN A 63 16.37 7.79 7.69
CA GLN A 63 15.73 7.43 8.96
C GLN A 63 14.20 7.47 8.88
N LEU A 64 13.64 8.13 7.86
CA LEU A 64 12.20 8.17 7.61
C LEU A 64 11.63 6.77 7.37
N GLN A 65 12.43 5.83 6.84
CA GLN A 65 12.00 4.45 6.59
C GLN A 65 11.70 3.69 7.89
N VAL A 66 12.31 4.08 9.01
CA VAL A 66 12.07 3.46 10.33
C VAL A 66 10.64 3.73 10.82
N ILE A 67 9.99 4.80 10.34
CA ILE A 67 8.61 5.14 10.70
C ILE A 67 7.64 4.04 10.24
N ASN A 68 7.88 3.39 9.10
CA ASN A 68 7.00 2.35 8.58
C ASN A 68 6.82 1.17 9.55
N PRO A 69 7.88 0.43 9.97
CA PRO A 69 7.72 -0.70 10.89
C PRO A 69 7.19 -0.26 12.26
N ILE A 70 7.52 0.95 12.74
CA ILE A 70 6.97 1.50 13.98
C ILE A 70 5.45 1.68 13.86
N LEU A 71 4.99 2.30 12.77
CA LEU A 71 3.57 2.48 12.50
C LEU A 71 2.86 1.13 12.38
N VAL A 72 3.44 0.14 11.69
CA VAL A 72 2.84 -1.19 11.58
C VAL A 72 2.72 -1.87 12.95
N MET A 73 3.75 -1.80 13.78
CA MET A 73 3.73 -2.36 15.15
C MET A 73 2.65 -1.72 16.03
N ILE A 74 2.35 -0.44 15.83
CA ILE A 74 1.30 0.26 16.58
C ILE A 74 -0.09 0.01 15.96
N LEU A 75 -0.20 0.10 14.64
CA LEU A 75 -1.47 0.04 13.93
C LEU A 75 -2.06 -1.37 13.94
N ILE A 76 -1.28 -2.44 13.78
CA ILE A 76 -1.81 -3.82 13.84
C ILE A 76 -2.62 -4.06 15.13
N PRO A 77 -2.06 -3.91 16.35
CA PRO A 77 -2.82 -4.17 17.56
C PRO A 77 -3.97 -3.19 17.77
N VAL A 78 -3.84 -1.93 17.34
CA VAL A 78 -4.94 -0.95 17.40
C VAL A 78 -6.09 -1.37 16.50
N PHE A 79 -5.80 -1.79 15.26
CA PHE A 79 -6.82 -2.24 14.33
C PHE A 79 -7.49 -3.52 14.81
N ASP A 80 -6.71 -4.51 15.26
CA ASP A 80 -7.23 -5.80 15.69
C ASP A 80 -8.01 -5.74 17.02
N ARG A 81 -7.55 -4.95 18.00
CA ARG A 81 -8.17 -4.93 19.33
C ARG A 81 -9.18 -3.81 19.53
N VAL A 82 -9.11 -2.73 18.77
CA VAL A 82 -9.97 -1.56 18.95
C VAL A 82 -10.86 -1.32 17.74
N ILE A 83 -10.28 -1.10 16.57
CA ILE A 83 -11.03 -0.60 15.41
C ILE A 83 -11.96 -1.68 14.85
N TYR A 84 -11.45 -2.89 14.56
CA TYR A 84 -12.28 -3.97 14.02
C TYR A 84 -13.38 -4.44 14.97
N PRO A 85 -13.18 -4.64 16.28
CA PRO A 85 -14.27 -4.99 17.17
C PRO A 85 -15.28 -3.84 17.32
N PHE A 86 -14.85 -2.59 17.28
CA PHE A 86 -15.76 -1.44 17.29
C PHE A 86 -16.61 -1.37 16.02
N LEU A 87 -15.99 -1.50 14.84
CA LEU A 87 -16.69 -1.53 13.56
C LEU A 87 -17.63 -2.74 13.44
N ALA A 88 -17.23 -3.89 13.98
CA ALA A 88 -18.07 -5.08 14.06
C ALA A 88 -19.33 -4.85 14.91
N LYS A 89 -19.22 -4.12 16.02
CA LYS A 89 -20.38 -3.69 16.83
C LYS A 89 -21.32 -2.77 16.06
N CYS A 90 -20.78 -1.92 15.19
CA CYS A 90 -21.57 -1.06 14.30
C CYS A 90 -22.10 -1.78 13.04
N ASN A 91 -21.87 -3.09 12.90
CA ASN A 91 -22.26 -3.89 11.72
C ASN A 91 -21.59 -3.45 10.40
N ILE A 92 -20.47 -2.71 10.47
CA ILE A 92 -19.73 -2.14 9.34
C ILE A 92 -18.40 -2.92 9.15
N MET A 93 -17.92 -3.07 7.91
CA MET A 93 -16.61 -3.69 7.58
C MET A 93 -16.39 -5.14 8.09
N LYS A 94 -17.40 -6.01 7.89
CA LYS A 94 -17.32 -7.43 8.24
C LYS A 94 -16.51 -8.27 7.25
N LYS A 95 -16.52 -7.90 5.96
CA LYS A 95 -15.87 -8.69 4.90
C LYS A 95 -14.41 -8.25 4.72
N PRO A 96 -13.46 -9.19 4.53
CA PRO A 96 -12.05 -8.86 4.23
C PRO A 96 -11.90 -7.88 3.05
N LEU A 97 -12.75 -8.04 2.02
CA LEU A 97 -12.74 -7.17 0.84
C LEU A 97 -13.04 -5.70 1.17
N GLN A 98 -13.96 -5.44 2.11
CA GLN A 98 -14.28 -4.06 2.52
C GLN A 98 -13.09 -3.39 3.21
N ARG A 99 -12.35 -4.15 4.03
CA ARG A 99 -11.14 -3.66 4.72
C ARG A 99 -10.04 -3.31 3.71
N MET A 100 -9.89 -4.14 2.67
CA MET A 100 -8.94 -3.89 1.59
C MET A 100 -9.28 -2.63 0.80
N VAL A 101 -10.57 -2.41 0.47
CA VAL A 101 -11.02 -1.20 -0.24
C VAL A 101 -10.78 0.06 0.59
N VAL A 102 -11.15 0.05 1.88
CA VAL A 102 -10.93 1.19 2.78
C VAL A 102 -9.43 1.49 2.93
N GLY A 103 -8.61 0.47 3.13
CA GLY A 103 -7.15 0.61 3.15
C GLY A 103 -6.61 1.21 1.85
N GLY A 104 -7.10 0.74 0.70
CA GLY A 104 -6.75 1.30 -0.61
C GLY A 104 -7.13 2.77 -0.77
N THR A 105 -8.28 3.20 -0.23
CA THR A 105 -8.65 4.62 -0.22
C THR A 105 -7.71 5.47 0.64
N PHE A 106 -7.28 4.97 1.81
CA PHE A 106 -6.27 5.65 2.63
C PHE A 106 -4.92 5.77 1.90
N VAL A 107 -4.49 4.72 1.19
CA VAL A 107 -3.29 4.78 0.35
C VAL A 107 -3.44 5.85 -0.74
N ALA A 108 -4.57 5.88 -1.45
CA ALA A 108 -4.81 6.88 -2.47
C ALA A 108 -4.74 8.32 -1.92
N ILE A 109 -5.34 8.57 -0.75
CA ILE A 109 -5.24 9.87 -0.07
C ILE A 109 -3.79 10.20 0.30
N ALA A 110 -3.02 9.24 0.81
CA ALA A 110 -1.62 9.46 1.16
C ALA A 110 -0.77 9.87 -0.06
N PHE A 111 -0.99 9.24 -1.22
CA PHE A 111 -0.32 9.63 -2.47
C PHE A 111 -0.72 11.03 -2.95
N ILE A 112 -1.98 11.43 -2.78
CA ILE A 112 -2.43 12.79 -3.09
C ILE A 112 -1.70 13.81 -2.21
N VAL A 113 -1.59 13.55 -0.90
CA VAL A 113 -0.88 14.44 0.02
C VAL A 113 0.61 14.53 -0.33
N SER A 114 1.26 13.40 -0.62
CA SER A 114 2.68 13.39 -1.05
C SER A 114 2.89 14.20 -2.34
N GLY A 115 1.96 14.11 -3.31
CA GLY A 115 1.99 14.93 -4.52
C GLY A 115 1.84 16.43 -4.24
N ILE A 116 0.95 16.82 -3.33
CA ILE A 116 0.80 18.22 -2.92
C ILE A 116 2.09 18.75 -2.28
N VAL A 117 2.74 17.94 -1.43
CA VAL A 117 4.04 18.30 -0.82
C VAL A 117 5.12 18.50 -1.89
N GLU A 118 5.19 17.61 -2.89
CA GLU A 118 6.15 17.75 -3.99
C GLU A 118 5.93 19.04 -4.78
N LEU A 119 4.67 19.42 -5.04
CA LEU A 119 4.35 20.65 -5.76
C LEU A 119 4.75 21.92 -5.00
N GLN A 120 4.79 21.87 -3.67
CA GLN A 120 5.30 22.99 -2.87
C GLN A 120 6.83 23.01 -2.86
N LEU A 121 7.46 21.84 -2.78
CA LEU A 121 8.93 21.71 -2.88
C LEU A 121 9.46 22.15 -4.23
N GLU A 122 8.75 21.86 -5.33
CA GLU A 122 9.17 22.23 -6.68
C GLU A 122 9.31 23.75 -6.86
N LYS A 123 8.54 24.55 -6.14
CA LYS A 123 8.66 26.02 -6.15
C LYS A 123 9.96 26.53 -5.52
N THR A 124 10.58 25.73 -4.68
CA THR A 124 11.85 26.03 -4.02
C THR A 124 13.05 25.52 -4.83
N TYR A 125 12.81 24.77 -5.93
CA TYR A 125 13.89 24.31 -6.80
C TYR A 125 14.49 25.46 -7.61
N PRO A 126 15.82 25.49 -7.82
CA PRO A 126 16.41 26.44 -8.75
C PRO A 126 15.80 26.23 -10.16
N PRO A 127 15.61 27.31 -10.94
CA PRO A 127 15.07 27.20 -12.29
C PRO A 127 15.94 26.24 -13.09
N LYS A 128 15.30 25.29 -13.80
CA LYS A 128 15.99 24.37 -14.69
C LYS A 128 16.71 25.21 -15.75
N LEU A 129 18.05 25.15 -15.75
CA LEU A 129 18.93 25.73 -16.79
C LEU A 129 18.59 25.17 -18.17
#